data_AF-A0A0K1PBN1-F1
#
_entry.id   AF-A0A0K1PBN1-F1
#
_cell.length_a   1.000
_cell.length_b   1.000
_cell.length_c   1.000
_cell.angle_alpha   90.00
_cell.angle_beta   90.00
_cell.angle_gamma   90.00
#
_symmetry.space_group_name_H-M   'P 1'
#
loop_
_entity.id
_entity.type
_entity.pdbx_description
1 polymer ?
#
loop_
_entity_poly.entity_id
_entity_poly.type
_entity_poly.pdbx_seq_one_letter_code
_entity_poly.pdbx_strand_id
1 'polypeptide(L)'
;MLPTAELTLDGALAIPVAGLDDGIKKMGPMLNVTRTWNAVCSVAGMRRAIALSLDYARKRVVFGAPLSEKALHVDTLAGLQAEQMGAFLLAFRVVELLGREEAGVADDHEVRLGRLLTPIAKLTTARQAVATASEALESFGGAGYVEDTGLPRLLRDAQVLSIWEGTTNVLSLDVLRVLGQGSGAFQAFESEIRHCLEKAESADAAREAKVALDAVAHAGRWLEAALAEGRDATEAGARRLALTLGRAMELARLVEHGAWLLEAKGDPRGIAAARRVARNGVDLIVDLHALDESRALVGDGALIRSGGDAHGMHIAHVERRR
;
A
#
# COMPACT_ATOMS: atom_id res chain seq x y z
N MET A 1 0.89 23.03 11.52
CA MET A 1 -0.45 22.49 11.79
C MET A 1 -1.21 22.54 10.49
N LEU A 2 -1.90 21.47 10.08
CA LEU A 2 -2.80 21.46 8.92
C LEU A 2 -4.21 21.76 9.47
N PRO A 3 -4.85 22.90 9.13
CA PRO A 3 -6.20 23.17 9.58
C PRO A 3 -7.18 22.22 8.88
N THR A 4 -7.79 21.32 9.65
CA THR A 4 -8.88 20.45 9.20
C THR A 4 -10.16 20.92 9.89
N ALA A 5 -11.21 21.17 9.11
CA ALA A 5 -12.44 21.79 9.60
C ALA A 5 -13.68 21.00 9.19
N GLU A 6 -14.73 21.16 9.98
CA GLU A 6 -16.10 20.91 9.56
C GLU A 6 -16.62 22.15 8.81
N LEU A 7 -17.35 21.94 7.72
CA LEU A 7 -17.88 23.03 6.89
C LEU A 7 -19.40 22.94 6.83
N THR A 8 -20.10 24.00 7.24
CA THR A 8 -21.54 24.18 6.99
C THR A 8 -21.72 25.07 5.77
N LEU A 9 -22.34 24.51 4.73
CA LEU A 9 -22.61 25.21 3.48
C LEU A 9 -24.12 25.52 3.39
N ASP A 10 -24.51 26.76 3.65
CA ASP A 10 -25.89 27.26 3.50
C ASP A 10 -25.92 28.42 2.52
N GLY A 11 -26.66 28.28 1.42
CA GLY A 11 -26.69 29.27 0.33
C GLY A 11 -25.34 29.53 -0.34
N ALA A 12 -24.34 28.67 -0.13
CA ALA A 12 -23.01 28.82 -0.71
C ALA A 12 -23.08 28.66 -2.25
N LEU A 13 -22.61 29.67 -2.97
CA LEU A 13 -22.55 29.64 -4.42
C LEU A 13 -21.61 28.52 -4.89
N ALA A 14 -22.12 27.61 -5.71
CA ALA A 14 -21.34 26.55 -6.34
C ALA A 14 -21.49 26.58 -7.86
N ILE A 15 -20.39 26.34 -8.57
CA ILE A 15 -20.36 26.28 -10.04
C ILE A 15 -20.05 24.84 -10.44
N PRO A 16 -20.85 24.20 -11.31
CA PRO A 16 -20.56 22.86 -11.80
C PRO A 16 -19.23 22.83 -12.56
N VAL A 17 -18.29 22.00 -12.09
CA VAL A 17 -16.95 21.85 -12.73
C VAL A 17 -17.01 20.94 -13.95
N ALA A 18 -17.87 19.91 -13.92
CA ALA A 18 -17.96 18.92 -14.98
C ALA A 18 -19.42 18.45 -15.19
N GLY A 19 -20.38 19.38 -15.21
CA GLY A 19 -21.81 19.05 -15.22
C GLY A 19 -22.33 18.51 -13.89
N LEU A 20 -23.58 18.05 -13.86
CA LEU A 20 -24.27 17.65 -12.61
C LEU A 20 -24.34 16.14 -12.37
N ASP A 21 -24.14 15.33 -13.41
CA ASP A 21 -24.24 13.87 -13.32
C ASP A 21 -22.90 13.22 -12.90
N ASP A 22 -22.91 11.98 -12.44
CA ASP A 22 -21.71 11.14 -12.24
C ASP A 22 -20.55 11.77 -11.42
N GLY A 23 -20.87 12.58 -10.41
CA GLY A 23 -19.85 13.29 -9.61
C GLY A 23 -18.74 12.38 -9.04
N ILE A 24 -19.09 11.17 -8.60
CA ILE A 24 -18.12 10.19 -8.08
C ILE A 24 -17.11 9.78 -9.17
N LYS A 25 -17.58 9.47 -10.38
CA LYS A 25 -16.71 9.11 -11.51
C LYS A 25 -15.81 10.29 -11.90
N LYS A 26 -16.36 11.50 -11.87
CA LYS A 26 -15.65 12.75 -12.21
C LYS A 26 -14.60 13.15 -11.17
N MET A 27 -14.74 12.73 -9.90
CA MET A 27 -13.69 12.89 -8.88
C MET A 27 -12.58 11.83 -8.94
N GLY A 28 -12.78 10.73 -9.69
CA GLY A 28 -11.80 9.65 -9.81
C GLY A 28 -10.38 10.10 -10.17
N PRO A 29 -10.18 10.97 -11.19
CA PRO A 29 -8.84 11.47 -11.53
C PRO A 29 -8.15 12.21 -10.38
N MET A 30 -8.88 13.02 -9.61
CA MET A 30 -8.33 13.70 -8.43
C MET A 30 -7.85 12.68 -7.40
N LEU A 31 -8.64 11.63 -7.13
CA LEU A 31 -8.26 10.58 -6.20
C LEU A 31 -7.01 9.82 -6.65
N ASN A 32 -6.80 9.62 -7.94
CA ASN A 32 -5.57 8.98 -8.44
C ASN A 32 -4.34 9.84 -8.14
N VAL A 33 -4.43 11.16 -8.32
CA VAL A 33 -3.35 12.11 -8.00
C VAL A 33 -3.10 12.13 -6.48
N THR A 34 -4.14 12.27 -5.65
CA THR A 34 -3.97 12.35 -4.19
C THR A 34 -3.45 11.04 -3.58
N ARG A 35 -3.87 9.88 -4.11
CA ARG A 35 -3.36 8.56 -3.69
C ARG A 35 -1.90 8.35 -4.10
N THR A 36 -1.51 8.77 -5.30
CA THR A 36 -0.11 8.77 -5.74
C THR A 36 0.74 9.68 -4.84
N TRP A 37 0.26 10.88 -4.55
CA TRP A 37 0.91 11.81 -3.64
C TRP A 37 1.05 11.25 -2.22
N ASN A 38 0.03 10.56 -1.72
CA ASN A 38 0.07 9.87 -0.43
C ASN A 38 1.19 8.83 -0.39
N ALA A 39 1.34 8.00 -1.44
CA ALA A 39 2.43 7.02 -1.53
C ALA A 39 3.82 7.71 -1.53
N VAL A 40 3.96 8.82 -2.25
CA VAL A 40 5.19 9.66 -2.22
C VAL A 40 5.48 10.18 -0.81
N CYS A 41 4.46 10.69 -0.10
CA CYS A 41 4.59 11.14 1.29
C CYS A 41 5.02 10.00 2.22
N SER A 42 4.45 8.81 2.06
CA SER A 42 4.80 7.62 2.83
C SER A 42 6.28 7.28 2.68
N VAL A 43 6.79 7.16 1.46
CA VAL A 43 8.19 6.78 1.22
C VAL A 43 9.17 7.89 1.64
N ALA A 44 8.78 9.16 1.51
CA ALA A 44 9.56 10.29 2.02
C ALA A 44 9.66 10.28 3.55
N GLY A 45 8.54 10.00 4.24
CA GLY A 45 8.50 9.84 5.69
C GLY A 45 9.38 8.69 6.19
N MET A 46 9.27 7.52 5.54
CA MET A 46 10.15 6.37 5.82
C MET A 46 11.63 6.74 5.66
N ARG A 47 11.99 7.41 4.55
CA ARG A 47 13.37 7.81 4.29
C ARG A 47 13.90 8.77 5.35
N ARG A 48 13.08 9.73 5.79
CA ARG A 48 13.44 10.68 6.85
C ARG A 48 13.69 9.96 8.17
N ALA A 49 12.80 9.06 8.56
CA ALA A 49 12.91 8.28 9.78
C ALA A 49 14.21 7.46 9.80
N ILE A 50 14.49 6.71 8.73
CA ILE A 50 15.71 5.90 8.58
C ILE A 50 16.98 6.76 8.62
N ALA A 51 16.99 7.91 7.94
CA ALA A 51 18.15 8.80 7.92
C ALA A 51 18.50 9.31 9.33
N LEU A 52 17.49 9.65 10.13
CA LEU A 52 17.68 10.05 11.52
C LEU A 52 18.20 8.89 12.37
N SER A 53 17.62 7.70 12.26
CA SER A 53 18.05 6.53 13.01
C SER A 53 19.49 6.12 12.68
N LEU A 54 19.90 6.17 11.40
CA LEU A 54 21.27 5.88 10.97
C LEU A 54 22.29 6.88 11.55
N ASP A 55 21.95 8.17 11.59
CA ASP A 55 22.81 9.19 12.17
C ASP A 55 22.95 9.01 13.69
N TYR A 56 21.84 8.73 14.38
CA TYR A 56 21.84 8.48 15.81
C TYR A 56 22.62 7.22 16.19
N ALA A 57 22.49 6.16 15.38
CA ALA A 57 23.18 4.89 15.60
C ALA A 57 24.71 5.05 15.66
N ARG A 58 25.27 6.00 14.90
CA ARG A 58 26.72 6.30 14.88
C ARG A 58 27.20 7.05 16.12
N LYS A 59 26.29 7.70 16.86
CA LYS A 59 26.62 8.57 18.00
C LYS A 59 26.29 7.93 19.34
N ARG A 60 25.25 7.11 19.39
CA ARG A 60 24.78 6.50 20.64
C ARG A 60 25.63 5.27 20.99
N VAL A 61 26.40 5.37 22.07
CA VAL A 61 27.19 4.25 22.62
C VAL A 61 26.38 3.47 23.63
N VAL A 62 26.30 2.15 23.46
CA VAL A 62 25.68 1.21 24.40
C VAL A 62 26.56 -0.03 24.48
N PHE A 63 26.78 -0.55 25.69
CA PHE A 63 27.68 -1.70 25.90
C PHE A 63 29.05 -1.50 25.21
N GLY A 64 29.66 -0.33 25.41
CA GLY A 64 31.03 -0.02 24.99
C GLY A 64 31.26 0.27 23.50
N ALA A 65 30.24 0.27 22.63
CA ALA A 65 30.39 0.65 21.21
C ALA A 65 29.16 1.40 20.68
N PRO A 66 29.30 2.18 19.60
CA PRO A 66 28.15 2.76 18.88
C PRO A 66 27.13 1.69 18.47
N LEU A 67 25.85 2.05 18.44
CA LEU A 67 24.79 1.17 17.93
C LEU A 67 25.04 0.73 16.48
N SER A 68 25.68 1.57 15.66
CA SER A 68 26.09 1.20 14.29
C SER A 68 27.10 0.06 14.21
N GLU A 69 27.75 -0.31 15.32
CA GLU A 69 28.65 -1.47 15.42
C GLU A 69 27.96 -2.67 16.09
N LYS A 70 26.72 -2.51 16.56
CA LYS A 70 25.94 -3.62 17.12
C LYS A 70 25.21 -4.33 15.99
N ALA A 71 25.63 -5.56 15.67
CA ALA A 71 25.08 -6.36 14.58
C ALA A 71 23.54 -6.42 14.59
N LEU A 72 22.93 -6.57 15.78
CA LEU A 72 21.47 -6.54 15.95
C LEU A 72 20.84 -5.24 15.42
N HIS A 73 21.39 -4.09 15.78
CA HIS A 73 20.83 -2.79 15.38
C HIS A 73 21.05 -2.52 13.89
N VAL A 74 22.20 -2.93 13.36
CA VAL A 74 22.46 -2.90 11.90
C VAL A 74 21.46 -3.75 11.14
N ASP A 75 21.10 -4.93 11.68
CA ASP A 75 20.12 -5.82 11.08
C ASP A 75 18.71 -5.19 11.01
N THR A 76 18.26 -4.57 12.11
CA THR A 76 17.00 -3.80 12.17
C THR A 76 16.97 -2.68 11.13
N LEU A 77 18.01 -1.83 11.08
CA LEU A 77 18.06 -0.72 10.12
C LEU A 77 18.15 -1.21 8.67
N ALA A 78 18.80 -2.34 8.42
CA ALA A 78 18.82 -2.98 7.11
C ALA A 78 17.42 -3.47 6.69
N GLY A 79 16.62 -3.97 7.64
CA GLY A 79 15.20 -4.26 7.46
C GLY A 79 14.41 -3.05 6.97
N LEU A 80 14.46 -1.95 7.73
CA LEU A 80 13.77 -0.71 7.37
C LEU A 80 14.22 -0.15 6.02
N GLN A 81 15.52 -0.22 5.72
CA GLN A 81 16.07 0.25 4.46
C GLN A 81 15.59 -0.58 3.27
N ALA A 82 15.46 -1.89 3.41
CA ALA A 82 14.94 -2.76 2.36
C ALA A 82 13.46 -2.48 2.06
N GLU A 83 12.64 -2.34 3.11
CA GLU A 83 11.23 -1.95 2.99
C GLU A 83 11.08 -0.60 2.30
N GLN A 84 11.87 0.40 2.69
CA GLN A 84 11.83 1.73 2.07
C GLN A 84 12.25 1.72 0.60
N MET A 85 13.22 0.89 0.21
CA MET A 85 13.64 0.77 -1.19
C MET A 85 12.54 0.14 -2.06
N GLY A 86 11.89 -0.94 -1.58
CA GLY A 86 10.76 -1.54 -2.28
C GLY A 86 9.60 -0.56 -2.44
N ALA A 87 9.19 0.05 -1.32
CA ALA A 87 8.12 1.04 -1.29
C ALA A 87 8.38 2.23 -2.22
N PHE A 88 9.63 2.72 -2.28
CA PHE A 88 10.04 3.79 -3.18
C PHE A 88 9.86 3.40 -4.65
N LEU A 89 10.33 2.22 -5.05
CA LEU A 89 10.20 1.74 -6.43
C LEU A 89 8.73 1.53 -6.84
N LEU A 90 7.90 1.04 -5.92
CA LEU A 90 6.45 0.92 -6.12
C LEU A 90 5.78 2.30 -6.30
N ALA A 91 6.07 3.24 -5.40
CA ALA A 91 5.51 4.60 -5.47
C ALA A 91 5.92 5.30 -6.77
N PHE A 92 7.20 5.21 -7.16
CA PHE A 92 7.69 5.86 -8.38
C PHE A 92 7.24 5.18 -9.67
N ARG A 93 6.90 3.87 -9.64
CA ARG A 93 6.23 3.24 -10.78
C ARG A 93 4.84 3.83 -11.01
N VAL A 94 4.08 4.10 -9.94
CA VAL A 94 2.79 4.78 -10.08
C VAL A 94 2.95 6.23 -10.56
N VAL A 95 3.97 6.95 -10.07
CA VAL A 95 4.29 8.31 -10.57
C VAL A 95 4.59 8.29 -12.07
N GLU A 96 5.38 7.31 -12.53
CA GLU A 96 5.69 7.14 -13.94
C GLU A 96 4.44 6.88 -14.78
N LEU A 97 3.59 5.94 -14.34
CA LEU A 97 2.34 5.60 -15.05
C LEU A 97 1.39 6.80 -15.12
N LEU A 98 1.24 7.55 -14.03
CA LEU A 98 0.44 8.78 -14.00
C LEU A 98 0.98 9.81 -15.00
N GLY A 99 2.30 10.05 -14.99
CA GLY A 99 2.92 11.00 -15.92
C GLY A 99 2.78 10.60 -17.38
N ARG A 100 2.86 9.30 -17.69
CA ARG A 100 2.65 8.77 -19.04
C ARG A 100 1.19 8.91 -19.50
N GLU A 101 0.24 8.68 -18.60
CA GLU A 101 -1.19 8.88 -18.88
C GLU A 101 -1.50 10.36 -19.15
N GLU A 102 -1.00 11.27 -18.30
CA GLU A 102 -1.16 12.73 -18.47
C GLU A 102 -0.49 13.27 -19.75
N ALA A 103 0.65 12.68 -20.15
CA ALA A 103 1.33 13.03 -21.39
C ALA A 103 0.70 12.40 -22.65
N GLY A 104 -0.32 11.53 -22.50
CA GLY A 104 -0.96 10.85 -23.62
C GLY A 104 -0.08 9.84 -24.35
N VAL A 105 0.95 9.30 -23.67
CA VAL A 105 1.90 8.30 -24.21
C VAL A 105 1.77 6.93 -23.55
N ALA A 106 0.92 6.81 -22.53
CA ALA A 106 0.59 5.52 -21.92
C ALA A 106 -0.21 4.66 -22.90
N ASP A 107 0.22 3.41 -23.07
CA ASP A 107 -0.58 2.43 -23.81
C ASP A 107 -1.70 1.83 -22.94
N ASP A 108 -2.55 1.02 -23.57
CA ASP A 108 -3.67 0.35 -22.89
C ASP A 108 -3.23 -0.56 -21.73
N HIS A 109 -2.05 -1.17 -21.81
CA HIS A 109 -1.49 -2.00 -20.74
C HIS A 109 -1.12 -1.12 -19.54
N GLU A 110 -0.43 -0.01 -19.79
CA GLU A 110 0.00 0.95 -18.77
C GLU A 110 -1.18 1.63 -18.08
N VAL A 111 -2.23 1.99 -18.83
CA VAL A 111 -3.46 2.56 -18.25
C VAL A 111 -4.15 1.55 -17.32
N ARG A 112 -4.24 0.27 -17.71
CA ARG A 112 -4.81 -0.78 -16.84
C ARG A 112 -3.95 -1.01 -15.61
N LEU A 113 -2.63 -1.03 -15.78
CA LEU A 113 -1.67 -1.21 -14.70
C LEU A 113 -1.75 -0.04 -13.69
N GLY A 114 -1.81 1.20 -14.17
CA GLY A 114 -1.92 2.40 -13.33
C GLY A 114 -3.17 2.41 -12.46
N ARG A 115 -4.33 2.01 -13.03
CA ARG A 115 -5.59 1.89 -12.30
C ARG A 115 -5.52 0.87 -11.16
N LEU A 116 -4.77 -0.22 -11.34
CA LEU A 116 -4.59 -1.26 -10.33
C LEU A 116 -3.53 -0.89 -9.30
N LEU A 117 -2.37 -0.40 -9.75
CA LEU A 117 -1.23 -0.12 -8.87
C LEU A 117 -1.44 1.11 -7.99
N THR A 118 -2.21 2.11 -8.42
CA THR A 118 -2.43 3.33 -7.61
C THR A 118 -3.01 3.04 -6.22
N PRO A 119 -4.15 2.32 -6.06
CA PRO A 119 -4.66 1.96 -4.74
C PRO A 119 -3.72 1.01 -3.98
N ILE A 120 -3.04 0.08 -4.69
CA ILE A 120 -2.07 -0.86 -4.09
C ILE A 120 -0.87 -0.13 -3.49
N ALA A 121 -0.27 0.81 -4.23
CA ALA A 121 0.88 1.59 -3.78
C ALA A 121 0.50 2.42 -2.54
N LYS A 122 -0.65 3.11 -2.60
CA LYS A 122 -1.15 3.89 -1.46
C LYS A 122 -1.33 3.03 -0.21
N LEU A 123 -2.06 1.92 -0.31
CA LEU A 123 -2.36 1.10 0.87
C LEU A 123 -1.12 0.38 1.44
N THR A 124 -0.17 0.00 0.57
CA THR A 124 1.04 -0.74 0.96
C THR A 124 2.03 0.19 1.65
N THR A 125 2.39 1.28 0.97
CA THR A 125 3.38 2.24 1.47
C THR A 125 2.89 2.99 2.72
N ALA A 126 1.61 3.32 2.82
CA ALA A 126 1.06 3.94 4.03
C ALA A 126 1.19 3.05 5.27
N ARG A 127 0.98 1.73 5.13
CA ARG A 127 1.18 0.79 6.24
C ARG A 127 2.64 0.65 6.62
N GLN A 128 3.53 0.55 5.62
CA GLN A 128 4.97 0.48 5.86
C GLN A 128 5.51 1.76 6.51
N ALA A 129 4.95 2.94 6.17
CA ALA A 129 5.33 4.21 6.78
C ALA A 129 5.05 4.24 8.28
N VAL A 130 3.89 3.76 8.72
CA VAL A 130 3.56 3.66 10.16
C VAL A 130 4.52 2.71 10.87
N ALA A 131 4.73 1.51 10.32
CA ALA A 131 5.65 0.52 10.91
C ALA A 131 7.09 1.05 11.00
N THR A 132 7.57 1.67 9.91
CA THR A 132 8.92 2.26 9.85
C THR A 132 9.08 3.40 10.84
N ALA A 133 8.08 4.28 10.97
CA ALA A 133 8.13 5.36 11.94
C ALA A 133 8.18 4.81 13.38
N SER A 134 7.37 3.80 13.70
CA SER A 134 7.36 3.17 15.03
C SER A 134 8.73 2.60 15.40
N GLU A 135 9.31 1.76 14.52
CA GLU A 135 10.63 1.16 14.72
C GLU A 135 11.75 2.21 14.78
N ALA A 136 11.61 3.28 13.98
CA ALA A 136 12.56 4.39 14.00
C ALA A 136 12.53 5.12 15.34
N LEU A 137 11.36 5.35 15.95
CA LEU A 137 11.27 5.93 17.30
C LEU A 137 11.95 5.00 18.33
N GLU A 138 11.68 3.71 18.27
CA GLU A 138 12.28 2.70 19.17
C GLU A 138 13.82 2.70 19.08
N SER A 139 14.38 2.97 17.90
CA SER A 139 15.83 3.10 17.69
C SER A 139 16.49 4.20 18.53
N PHE A 140 15.72 5.19 19.02
CA PHE A 140 16.20 6.25 19.91
C PHE A 140 16.00 5.92 21.40
N GLY A 141 15.36 4.80 21.73
CA GLY A 141 14.94 4.45 23.09
C GLY A 141 14.00 5.51 23.66
N GLY A 142 14.16 5.85 24.95
CA GLY A 142 13.31 6.83 25.62
C GLY A 142 13.27 8.20 24.94
N ALA A 143 14.36 8.63 24.29
CA ALA A 143 14.38 9.90 23.54
C ALA A 143 13.41 9.90 22.36
N GLY A 144 13.17 8.74 21.73
CA GLY A 144 12.19 8.61 20.65
C GLY A 144 10.76 8.89 21.08
N TYR A 145 10.47 8.83 22.38
CA TYR A 145 9.14 9.09 22.95
C TYR A 145 8.97 10.55 23.44
N VAL A 146 10.05 11.32 23.55
CA VAL A 146 10.00 12.70 24.06
C VAL A 146 9.62 13.66 22.92
N GLU A 147 8.47 14.33 23.03
CA GLU A 147 7.92 15.22 21.99
C GLU A 147 8.87 16.36 21.59
N ASP A 148 9.67 16.89 22.52
CA ASP A 148 10.62 17.98 22.25
C ASP A 148 11.76 17.59 21.28
N THR A 149 11.98 16.29 21.06
CA THR A 149 12.91 15.81 20.03
C THR A 149 12.37 15.97 18.62
N GLY A 150 11.05 16.16 18.47
CA GLY A 150 10.33 16.15 17.20
C GLY A 150 10.18 14.76 16.57
N LEU A 151 10.71 13.69 17.19
CA LEU A 151 10.61 12.32 16.66
C LEU A 151 9.17 11.77 16.72
N PRO A 152 8.40 11.91 17.82
CA PRO A 152 7.04 11.36 17.89
C PRO A 152 6.11 11.87 16.79
N ARG A 153 6.38 13.09 16.29
CA ARG A 153 5.65 13.65 15.16
C ARG A 153 5.75 12.81 13.89
N LEU A 154 6.87 12.12 13.64
CA LEU A 154 7.00 11.23 12.48
C LEU A 154 5.94 10.12 12.49
N LEU A 155 5.68 9.53 13.65
CA LEU A 155 4.66 8.49 13.82
C LEU A 155 3.24 9.07 13.70
N ARG A 156 2.98 10.21 14.37
CA ARG A 156 1.67 10.88 14.29
C ARG A 156 1.32 11.30 12.86
N ASP A 157 2.28 11.87 12.13
CA ASP A 157 2.11 12.30 10.75
C ASP A 157 2.06 11.10 9.78
N ALA A 158 2.73 9.97 10.08
CA ALA A 158 2.61 8.74 9.27
C ALA A 158 1.23 8.07 9.40
N GLN A 159 0.62 8.12 10.59
CA GLN A 159 -0.63 7.41 10.86
C GLN A 159 -1.78 7.83 9.95
N VAL A 160 -1.91 9.13 9.66
CA VAL A 160 -2.99 9.65 8.80
C VAL A 160 -2.92 9.10 7.37
N LEU A 161 -1.72 8.73 6.89
CA LEU A 161 -1.52 8.22 5.53
C LEU A 161 -2.34 6.96 5.25
N SER A 162 -2.54 6.11 6.27
CA SER A 162 -3.35 4.89 6.16
C SER A 162 -4.86 5.12 6.27
N ILE A 163 -5.28 6.35 6.58
CA ILE A 163 -6.67 6.71 6.91
C ILE A 163 -7.31 7.53 5.79
N TRP A 164 -6.77 8.71 5.47
CA TRP A 164 -7.34 9.60 4.45
C TRP A 164 -7.14 9.07 3.03
N GLU A 165 -7.89 9.59 2.05
CA GLU A 165 -7.83 9.16 0.65
C GLU A 165 -8.12 7.65 0.45
N GLY A 166 -8.88 7.07 1.38
CA GLY A 166 -9.28 5.65 1.40
C GLY A 166 -8.47 4.83 2.40
N THR A 167 -9.16 4.18 3.34
CA THR A 167 -8.51 3.26 4.28
C THR A 167 -7.97 2.03 3.57
N THR A 168 -7.05 1.29 4.20
CA THR A 168 -6.52 0.05 3.62
C THR A 168 -7.62 -0.90 3.15
N ASN A 169 -8.67 -1.14 3.95
CA ASN A 169 -9.76 -2.04 3.55
C ASN A 169 -10.58 -1.48 2.39
N VAL A 170 -10.91 -0.19 2.41
CA VAL A 170 -11.68 0.45 1.32
C VAL A 170 -10.91 0.37 0.00
N LEU A 171 -9.60 0.63 0.01
CA LEU A 171 -8.77 0.49 -1.19
C LEU A 171 -8.57 -0.97 -1.60
N SER A 172 -8.58 -1.91 -0.68
CA SER A 172 -8.58 -3.34 -1.02
C SER A 172 -9.87 -3.77 -1.73
N LEU A 173 -11.02 -3.23 -1.34
CA LEU A 173 -12.28 -3.43 -2.07
C LEU A 173 -12.24 -2.74 -3.45
N ASP A 174 -11.61 -1.57 -3.55
CA ASP A 174 -11.39 -0.90 -4.83
C ASP A 174 -10.50 -1.72 -5.77
N VAL A 175 -9.46 -2.38 -5.23
CA VAL A 175 -8.63 -3.33 -5.98
C VAL A 175 -9.46 -4.49 -6.54
N LEU A 176 -10.37 -5.08 -5.75
CA LEU A 176 -11.28 -6.12 -6.26
C LEU A 176 -12.17 -5.60 -7.40
N ARG A 177 -12.70 -4.38 -7.26
CA ARG A 177 -13.49 -3.73 -8.32
C ARG A 177 -12.69 -3.58 -9.61
N VAL A 178 -11.41 -3.20 -9.52
CA VAL A 178 -10.51 -3.09 -10.69
C VAL A 178 -10.19 -4.46 -11.29
N LEU A 179 -10.06 -5.50 -10.47
CA LEU A 179 -9.79 -6.88 -10.87
C LEU A 179 -11.03 -7.63 -11.39
N GLY A 180 -12.19 -6.97 -11.48
CA GLY A 180 -13.42 -7.58 -11.97
C GLY A 180 -13.28 -8.24 -13.35
N GLN A 181 -14.18 -9.20 -13.64
CA GLN A 181 -14.14 -10.01 -14.85
C GLN A 181 -14.06 -9.15 -16.13
N GLY A 182 -13.18 -9.55 -17.05
CA GLY A 182 -12.98 -8.87 -18.33
C GLY A 182 -12.14 -7.57 -18.28
N SER A 183 -11.64 -7.16 -17.11
CA SER A 183 -10.84 -5.93 -16.97
C SER A 183 -9.45 -6.01 -17.61
N GLY A 184 -8.85 -7.20 -17.71
CA GLY A 184 -7.47 -7.38 -18.15
C GLY A 184 -6.41 -6.87 -17.16
N ALA A 185 -6.82 -6.36 -15.99
CA ALA A 185 -5.93 -5.69 -15.04
C ALA A 185 -4.95 -6.66 -14.36
N PHE A 186 -5.43 -7.87 -14.00
CA PHE A 186 -4.56 -8.89 -13.41
C PHE A 186 -3.50 -9.37 -14.40
N GLN A 187 -3.88 -9.59 -15.66
CA GLN A 187 -2.97 -10.01 -16.73
C GLN A 187 -1.92 -8.92 -16.99
N ALA A 188 -2.32 -7.64 -17.01
CA ALA A 188 -1.37 -6.54 -17.14
C ALA A 188 -0.35 -6.51 -15.99
N PHE A 189 -0.80 -6.77 -14.76
CA PHE A 189 0.07 -6.88 -13.60
C PHE A 189 1.02 -8.09 -13.67
N GLU A 190 0.53 -9.26 -14.06
CA GLU A 190 1.39 -10.45 -14.26
C GLU A 190 2.47 -10.20 -15.32
N SER A 191 2.10 -9.58 -16.44
CA SER A 191 3.03 -9.21 -17.50
C SER A 191 4.11 -8.25 -17.01
N GLU A 192 3.74 -7.25 -16.21
CA GLU A 192 4.69 -6.31 -15.60
C GLU A 192 5.67 -7.03 -14.67
N ILE A 193 5.18 -7.92 -13.79
CA ILE A 193 6.04 -8.70 -12.89
C ILE A 193 7.03 -9.54 -13.68
N ARG A 194 6.57 -10.24 -14.72
CA ARG A 194 7.46 -11.05 -15.57
C ARG A 194 8.51 -10.18 -16.26
N HIS A 195 8.11 -9.01 -16.77
CA HIS A 195 9.02 -8.07 -17.43
C HIS A 195 10.15 -7.60 -16.49
N CYS A 196 9.81 -7.18 -15.26
CA CYS A 196 10.80 -6.79 -14.26
C CYS A 196 11.82 -7.92 -13.97
N LEU A 197 11.40 -9.17 -14.07
CA LEU A 197 12.19 -10.34 -13.67
C LEU A 197 13.00 -10.97 -14.81
N GLU A 198 12.90 -10.46 -16.04
CA GLU A 198 13.65 -10.99 -17.21
C GLU A 198 15.17 -11.07 -16.96
N LYS A 199 15.72 -10.14 -16.16
CA LYS A 199 17.15 -10.06 -15.87
C LYS A 199 17.58 -10.75 -14.57
N ALA A 200 16.67 -11.41 -13.85
CA ALA A 200 16.92 -11.93 -12.51
C ALA A 200 18.07 -12.94 -12.41
N GLU A 201 18.25 -13.79 -13.42
CA GLU A 201 19.32 -14.81 -13.45
C GLU A 201 20.71 -14.18 -13.51
N SER A 202 20.86 -13.10 -14.29
CA SER A 202 22.14 -12.39 -14.46
C SER A 202 22.63 -11.70 -13.17
N ALA A 203 21.73 -11.47 -12.21
CA ALA A 203 21.99 -10.71 -11.00
C ALA A 203 22.06 -11.55 -9.71
N ASP A 204 22.11 -12.88 -9.83
CA ASP A 204 22.06 -13.81 -8.68
C ASP A 204 20.84 -13.55 -7.76
N ALA A 205 19.69 -13.31 -8.40
CA ALA A 205 18.42 -12.98 -7.76
C ALA A 205 17.26 -13.89 -8.21
N ALA A 206 17.58 -15.03 -8.83
CA ALA A 206 16.61 -15.98 -9.35
C ALA A 206 15.67 -16.53 -8.26
N ARG A 207 16.18 -16.72 -7.03
CA ARG A 207 15.36 -17.15 -5.89
C ARG A 207 14.32 -16.10 -5.53
N GLU A 208 14.73 -14.85 -5.44
CA GLU A 208 13.86 -13.72 -5.12
C GLU A 208 12.82 -13.49 -6.22
N ALA A 209 13.22 -13.61 -7.49
CA ALA A 209 12.30 -13.59 -8.63
C ALA A 209 11.24 -14.68 -8.53
N LYS A 210 11.65 -15.90 -8.19
CA LYS A 210 10.72 -17.02 -7.97
C LYS A 210 9.71 -16.71 -6.86
N VAL A 211 10.14 -16.12 -5.75
CA VAL A 211 9.23 -15.74 -4.64
C VAL A 211 8.16 -14.75 -5.13
N ALA A 212 8.53 -13.75 -5.93
CA ALA A 212 7.56 -12.82 -6.51
C ALA A 212 6.58 -13.54 -7.46
N LEU A 213 7.08 -14.40 -8.35
CA LEU A 213 6.24 -15.17 -9.28
C LEU A 213 5.29 -16.13 -8.57
N ASP A 214 5.77 -16.86 -7.56
CA ASP A 214 4.98 -17.81 -6.77
C ASP A 214 3.84 -17.08 -6.03
N ALA A 215 4.11 -15.91 -5.46
CA ALA A 215 3.11 -15.09 -4.77
C ALA A 215 2.02 -14.57 -5.73
N VAL A 216 2.39 -14.14 -6.93
CA VAL A 216 1.43 -13.67 -7.94
C VAL A 216 0.61 -14.84 -8.51
N ALA A 217 1.25 -15.98 -8.74
CA ALA A 217 0.56 -17.19 -9.17
C ALA A 217 -0.45 -17.67 -8.12
N HIS A 218 -0.09 -17.60 -6.83
CA HIS A 218 -1.02 -17.91 -5.75
C HIS A 218 -2.17 -16.88 -5.69
N ALA A 219 -1.88 -15.58 -5.81
CA ALA A 219 -2.90 -14.54 -5.87
C ALA A 219 -3.92 -14.76 -6.99
N GLY A 220 -3.48 -15.20 -8.17
CA GLY A 220 -4.36 -15.53 -9.29
C GLY A 220 -5.29 -16.71 -8.98
N ARG A 221 -4.72 -17.83 -8.52
CA ARG A 221 -5.51 -19.01 -8.12
C ARG A 221 -6.50 -18.70 -6.99
N TRP A 222 -6.07 -17.93 -6.01
CA TRP A 222 -6.91 -17.50 -4.90
C TRP A 222 -8.07 -16.62 -5.39
N LEU A 223 -7.80 -15.65 -6.27
CA LEU A 223 -8.82 -14.76 -6.81
C LEU A 223 -9.89 -15.55 -7.59
N GLU A 224 -9.47 -16.50 -8.43
CA GLU A 224 -10.39 -17.38 -9.16
C GLU A 224 -11.28 -18.19 -8.21
N ALA A 225 -10.69 -18.82 -7.19
CA ALA A 225 -11.41 -19.60 -6.19
C ALA A 225 -12.39 -18.74 -5.38
N ALA A 226 -11.94 -17.56 -4.91
CA ALA A 226 -12.75 -16.66 -4.11
C ALA A 226 -13.95 -16.09 -4.91
N LEU A 227 -13.75 -15.76 -6.19
CA LEU A 227 -14.83 -15.33 -7.08
C LEU A 227 -15.85 -16.45 -7.32
N ALA A 228 -15.41 -17.71 -7.40
CA ALA A 228 -16.29 -18.87 -7.54
C ALA A 228 -17.11 -19.14 -6.26
N GLU A 229 -16.54 -18.90 -5.08
CA GLU A 229 -17.21 -19.06 -3.79
C GLU A 229 -18.23 -17.95 -3.53
N GLY A 230 -17.94 -16.72 -3.94
CA GLY A 230 -18.88 -15.60 -3.94
C GLY A 230 -18.34 -14.32 -3.33
N ARG A 231 -19.23 -13.31 -3.22
CA ARG A 231 -18.84 -11.95 -2.82
C ARG A 231 -18.21 -11.88 -1.44
N ASP A 232 -18.83 -12.50 -0.43
CA ASP A 232 -18.35 -12.48 0.95
C ASP A 232 -16.93 -13.08 1.07
N ALA A 233 -16.68 -14.20 0.40
CA ALA A 233 -15.37 -14.86 0.36
C ALA A 233 -14.31 -13.98 -0.32
N THR A 234 -14.68 -13.34 -1.43
CA THR A 234 -13.81 -12.41 -2.16
C THR A 234 -13.45 -11.20 -1.28
N GLU A 235 -14.43 -10.56 -0.66
CA GLU A 235 -14.21 -9.37 0.18
C GLU A 235 -13.38 -9.69 1.44
N ALA A 236 -13.60 -10.86 2.07
CA ALA A 236 -12.90 -11.26 3.27
C ALA A 236 -11.38 -11.41 3.09
N GLY A 237 -10.92 -11.76 1.88
CA GLY A 237 -9.50 -11.84 1.55
C GLY A 237 -8.93 -10.63 0.81
N ALA A 238 -9.76 -9.64 0.46
CA ALA A 238 -9.37 -8.47 -0.34
C ALA A 238 -8.10 -7.79 0.19
N ARG A 239 -8.02 -7.62 1.52
CA ARG A 239 -6.88 -6.96 2.17
C ARG A 239 -5.58 -7.73 1.98
N ARG A 240 -5.63 -9.06 2.16
CA ARG A 240 -4.48 -9.95 2.00
C ARG A 240 -4.02 -9.98 0.55
N LEU A 241 -4.96 -10.14 -0.39
CA LEU A 241 -4.68 -10.07 -1.82
C LEU A 241 -3.97 -8.78 -2.20
N ALA A 242 -4.56 -7.61 -1.87
CA ALA A 242 -4.02 -6.33 -2.30
C ALA A 242 -2.61 -6.06 -1.75
N LEU A 243 -2.34 -6.47 -0.50
CA LEU A 243 -1.01 -6.36 0.08
C LEU A 243 -0.03 -7.36 -0.55
N THR A 244 -0.44 -8.60 -0.84
CA THR A 244 0.40 -9.56 -1.58
C THR A 244 0.82 -8.99 -2.94
N LEU A 245 -0.11 -8.40 -3.69
CA LEU A 245 0.20 -7.76 -4.98
C LEU A 245 1.19 -6.60 -4.81
N GLY A 246 1.01 -5.75 -3.78
CA GLY A 246 1.96 -4.68 -3.45
C GLY A 246 3.36 -5.22 -3.17
N ARG A 247 3.48 -6.19 -2.28
CA ARG A 247 4.76 -6.83 -1.90
C ARG A 247 5.43 -7.52 -3.07
N ALA A 248 4.66 -8.19 -3.94
CA ALA A 248 5.20 -8.85 -5.12
C ALA A 248 5.78 -7.84 -6.12
N MET A 249 5.10 -6.71 -6.32
CA MET A 249 5.60 -5.62 -7.17
C MET A 249 6.86 -4.97 -6.58
N GLU A 250 6.90 -4.72 -5.27
CA GLU A 250 8.10 -4.23 -4.59
C GLU A 250 9.30 -5.17 -4.81
N LEU A 251 9.09 -6.48 -4.62
CA LEU A 251 10.15 -7.47 -4.81
C LEU A 251 10.60 -7.54 -6.27
N ALA A 252 9.68 -7.57 -7.23
CA ALA A 252 10.01 -7.61 -8.65
C ALA A 252 10.84 -6.38 -9.08
N ARG A 253 10.43 -5.19 -8.64
CA ARG A 253 11.17 -3.95 -8.92
C ARG A 253 12.52 -3.89 -8.21
N LEU A 254 12.64 -4.45 -7.00
CA LEU A 254 13.92 -4.57 -6.31
C LEU A 254 14.88 -5.50 -7.04
N VAL A 255 14.38 -6.60 -7.61
CA VAL A 255 15.20 -7.51 -8.43
C VAL A 255 15.65 -6.80 -9.71
N GLU A 256 14.74 -6.16 -10.44
CA GLU A 256 15.05 -5.40 -11.66
C GLU A 256 16.08 -4.29 -11.41
N HIS A 257 15.79 -3.41 -10.45
CA HIS A 257 16.66 -2.29 -10.11
C HIS A 257 17.98 -2.76 -9.52
N GLY A 258 17.96 -3.82 -8.70
CA GLY A 258 19.16 -4.39 -8.11
C GLY A 258 20.08 -5.03 -9.14
N ALA A 259 19.52 -5.67 -10.18
CA ALA A 259 20.29 -6.18 -11.32
C ALA A 259 21.01 -5.04 -12.04
N TRP A 260 20.27 -3.98 -12.39
CA TRP A 260 20.85 -2.80 -13.01
C TRP A 260 21.90 -2.12 -12.11
N LEU A 261 21.65 -2.00 -10.81
CA LEU A 261 22.55 -1.32 -9.88
C LEU A 261 23.86 -2.10 -9.70
N LEU A 262 23.79 -3.43 -9.66
CA LEU A 262 24.96 -4.30 -9.61
C LEU A 262 25.77 -4.20 -10.91
N GLU A 263 25.11 -4.28 -12.07
CA GLU A 263 25.77 -4.20 -13.38
C GLU A 263 26.39 -2.82 -13.65
N ALA A 264 25.62 -1.75 -13.45
CA ALA A 264 26.01 -0.40 -13.84
C ALA A 264 26.91 0.30 -12.80
N LYS A 265 26.84 -0.09 -11.52
CA LYS A 265 27.54 0.58 -10.41
C LYS A 265 28.33 -0.34 -9.50
N GLY A 266 28.24 -1.67 -9.66
CA GLY A 266 28.87 -2.62 -8.75
C GLY A 266 28.27 -2.60 -7.34
N ASP A 267 27.07 -2.06 -7.16
CA ASP A 267 26.47 -1.84 -5.85
C ASP A 267 25.44 -2.93 -5.53
N PRO A 268 25.71 -3.80 -4.53
CA PRO A 268 24.89 -4.96 -4.23
C PRO A 268 23.64 -4.63 -3.41
N ARG A 269 23.42 -3.36 -3.02
CA ARG A 269 22.35 -2.99 -2.08
C ARG A 269 20.95 -3.33 -2.58
N GLY A 270 20.70 -3.21 -3.89
CA GLY A 270 19.40 -3.57 -4.49
C GLY A 270 19.08 -5.06 -4.34
N ILE A 271 20.05 -5.93 -4.64
CA ILE A 271 19.91 -7.38 -4.47
C ILE A 271 19.82 -7.78 -3.00
N ALA A 272 20.59 -7.12 -2.12
CA ALA A 272 20.49 -7.34 -0.68
C ALA A 272 19.10 -6.97 -0.13
N ALA A 273 18.50 -5.88 -0.62
CA ALA A 273 17.14 -5.49 -0.29
C ALA A 273 16.11 -6.51 -0.80
N ALA A 274 16.23 -6.98 -2.05
CA ALA A 274 15.36 -8.03 -2.61
C ALA A 274 15.39 -9.31 -1.75
N ARG A 275 16.59 -9.80 -1.40
CA ARG A 275 16.79 -10.97 -0.53
C ARG A 275 16.16 -10.80 0.85
N ARG A 276 16.10 -9.57 1.36
CA ARG A 276 15.51 -9.27 2.67
C ARG A 276 13.99 -9.20 2.60
N VAL A 277 13.43 -8.51 1.60
CA VAL A 277 11.98 -8.47 1.35
C VAL A 277 11.42 -9.87 1.11
N ALA A 278 12.11 -10.70 0.31
CA ALA A 278 11.70 -12.08 0.07
C ALA A 278 11.65 -12.93 1.35
N ARG A 279 12.54 -12.69 2.33
CA ARG A 279 12.56 -13.41 3.62
C ARG A 279 11.49 -12.92 4.60
N ASN A 280 11.04 -11.68 4.48
CA ASN A 280 10.10 -11.05 5.40
C ASN A 280 8.63 -11.29 5.03
N GLY A 281 8.36 -12.15 4.04
CA GLY A 281 7.02 -12.46 3.56
C GLY A 281 6.56 -11.51 2.46
N VAL A 282 6.18 -12.12 1.33
CA VAL A 282 5.58 -11.46 0.17
C VAL A 282 4.11 -11.85 0.06
N ASP A 283 3.85 -13.15 0.22
CA ASP A 283 2.51 -13.69 0.17
C ASP A 283 1.85 -13.67 1.56
N LEU A 284 0.78 -12.89 1.66
CA LEU A 284 -0.03 -12.73 2.85
C LEU A 284 -1.40 -13.43 2.74
N ILE A 285 -1.66 -14.11 1.63
CA ILE A 285 -2.93 -14.81 1.39
C ILE A 285 -2.98 -16.05 2.28
N VAL A 286 -4.17 -16.27 2.85
CA VAL A 286 -4.51 -17.48 3.59
C VAL A 286 -5.69 -18.12 2.87
N ASP A 287 -5.63 -19.43 2.67
CA ASP A 287 -6.67 -20.19 1.98
C ASP A 287 -8.05 -20.06 2.65
N LEU A 288 -9.10 -20.26 1.85
CA LEU A 288 -10.49 -19.89 2.14
C LEU A 288 -11.11 -20.76 3.26
N HIS A 289 -10.85 -20.44 4.53
CA HIS A 289 -11.48 -21.13 5.68
C HIS A 289 -11.92 -20.22 6.85
N ALA A 290 -11.79 -18.89 6.73
CA ALA A 290 -11.77 -17.99 7.90
C ALA A 290 -13.04 -17.13 8.14
N LEU A 291 -14.09 -17.25 7.33
CA LEU A 291 -15.28 -16.39 7.44
C LEU A 291 -16.09 -16.67 8.72
N ASP A 292 -16.34 -17.95 9.02
CA ASP A 292 -17.12 -18.36 10.18
C ASP A 292 -16.38 -18.03 11.49
N GLU A 293 -15.06 -18.21 11.52
CA GLU A 293 -14.21 -17.78 12.64
C GLU A 293 -14.29 -16.27 12.86
N SER A 294 -14.19 -15.48 11.79
CA SER A 294 -14.27 -14.02 11.87
C SER A 294 -15.63 -13.55 12.41
N ARG A 295 -16.73 -14.16 11.95
CA ARG A 295 -18.09 -13.87 12.44
C ARG A 295 -18.26 -14.24 13.92
N ALA A 296 -17.76 -15.41 14.32
CA ALA A 296 -17.80 -15.85 15.71
C ALA A 296 -17.06 -14.90 16.66
N LEU A 297 -15.94 -14.32 16.23
CA LEU A 297 -15.15 -13.37 17.03
C LEU A 297 -15.76 -11.96 17.10
N VAL A 298 -16.48 -11.53 16.07
CA VAL A 298 -17.08 -10.18 16.00
C VAL A 298 -18.49 -10.15 16.63
N GLY A 299 -19.14 -11.31 16.76
CA GLY A 299 -20.47 -11.46 17.37
C GLY A 299 -21.60 -11.01 16.44
N ASP A 300 -22.40 -11.97 15.96
CA ASP A 300 -23.47 -11.75 14.97
C ASP A 300 -24.64 -10.85 15.43
N GLY A 301 -24.71 -10.46 16.70
CA GLY A 301 -25.89 -9.80 17.28
C GLY A 301 -26.11 -8.31 16.93
N ALA A 302 -25.11 -7.60 16.38
CA ALA A 302 -25.21 -6.13 16.23
C ALA A 302 -24.84 -5.58 14.85
N LEU A 303 -24.15 -6.34 13.98
CA LEU A 303 -23.56 -5.80 12.74
C LEU A 303 -24.19 -6.34 11.45
N ILE A 304 -25.08 -7.33 11.53
CA ILE A 304 -25.72 -7.95 10.36
C ILE A 304 -27.22 -7.70 10.40
N ARG A 305 -27.69 -6.62 9.74
CA ARG A 305 -29.07 -6.67 9.22
C ARG A 305 -29.03 -7.59 8.01
N SER A 306 -29.53 -8.79 8.19
CA SER A 306 -29.79 -9.76 7.13
C SER A 306 -30.54 -9.08 5.98
N GLY A 307 -29.98 -9.16 4.77
CA GLY A 307 -30.72 -8.87 3.55
C GLY A 307 -31.89 -9.85 3.46
N GLY A 308 -33.10 -9.35 3.66
CA GLY A 308 -34.32 -10.13 3.67
C GLY A 308 -35.45 -9.42 4.39
N ASP A 309 -35.93 -8.33 3.79
CA ASP A 309 -37.37 -7.98 3.70
C ASP A 309 -37.51 -6.58 3.10
N ALA A 310 -37.63 -6.56 1.77
CA ALA A 310 -38.26 -5.46 1.08
C ALA A 310 -39.77 -5.60 1.27
N HIS A 311 -40.33 -5.11 2.38
CA HIS A 311 -41.77 -4.80 2.50
C HIS A 311 -41.99 -3.63 3.48
N GLY A 312 -42.42 -2.48 2.91
CA GLY A 312 -43.27 -1.49 3.56
C GLY A 312 -42.73 -0.73 4.78
N MET A 313 -42.08 0.41 4.56
CA MET A 313 -42.15 1.53 5.51
C MET A 313 -42.72 2.75 4.80
N HIS A 314 -44.00 2.99 5.05
CA HIS A 314 -44.71 4.23 4.74
C HIS A 314 -43.94 5.42 5.33
N ILE A 315 -43.61 6.38 4.47
CA ILE A 315 -43.15 7.70 4.87
C ILE A 315 -44.33 8.40 5.55
N ALA A 316 -44.26 8.52 6.88
CA ALA A 316 -45.18 9.38 7.63
C ALA A 316 -44.81 10.85 7.33
N HIS A 317 -45.76 11.55 6.70
CA HIS A 317 -45.78 13.00 6.58
C HIS A 317 -45.61 13.65 7.96
N VAL A 318 -44.56 14.46 8.12
CA VAL A 318 -44.50 15.47 9.18
C VAL A 318 -45.13 16.74 8.59
N GLU A 319 -46.39 16.98 8.97
CA GLU A 319 -47.08 18.24 8.71
C GLU A 319 -46.35 19.40 9.40
N ARG A 320 -46.11 20.45 8.61
CA ARG A 320 -45.74 21.78 9.09
C ARG A 320 -46.84 22.30 10.01
N ARG A 321 -46.49 22.68 11.23
CA ARG A 321 -47.29 23.67 11.98
C ARG A 321 -46.66 25.04 11.82
N ARG A 322 -47.55 25.99 11.53
CA ARG A 322 -47.35 27.43 11.37
C ARG A 322 -46.81 28.07 12.64
#